data_AF-A0A949P765-F1
#
_entry.id   AF-A0A949P765-F1
#
_cell.length_a   1.000
_cell.length_b   1.000
_cell.length_c   1.000
_cell.angle_alpha   90.00
_cell.angle_beta   90.00
_cell.angle_gamma   90.00
#
_symmetry.space_group_name_H-M   'P 1'
#
loop_
_entity.id
_entity.type
_entity.pdbx_description
1 polymer ?
#
loop_
_entity_poly.entity_id
_entity_poly.type
_entity_poly.pdbx_seq_one_letter_code
_entity_poly.pdbx_strand_id
1 'polypeptide(L)'
;MPGLEQEIYEWESLAVGTPSALYERHSTDPNFVPQLVALLTEVPAQRGSTWLLKHHLETSPDSIDPELAGQIYSNCSTLEHWEAKLHLLQCIALLPVPAEQAQAVASFIRECVSSKKKFVKAWAYSAFSELAAQHLEYQDEANALLDFAFDNETAASVRARIRNIRDSRC
;
A
#
# COMPACT_ATOMS: atom_id res chain seq x y z
N MET A 1 11.14 10.04 26.09
CA MET A 1 11.12 9.01 25.02
C MET A 1 11.13 9.75 23.70
N PRO A 2 11.94 9.35 22.71
CA PRO A 2 11.88 9.95 21.38
C PRO A 2 10.46 9.80 20.79
N GLY A 3 10.03 10.75 19.97
CA GLY A 3 8.74 10.68 19.27
C GLY A 3 8.79 9.69 18.10
N LEU A 4 7.63 9.21 17.64
CA LEU A 4 7.49 8.22 16.55
C LEU A 4 8.34 8.57 15.32
N GLU A 5 8.28 9.83 14.87
CA GLU A 5 9.04 10.33 13.72
C GLU A 5 10.55 10.09 13.88
N GLN A 6 11.12 10.53 15.01
CA GLN A 6 12.56 10.39 15.29
C GLN A 6 12.98 8.92 15.28
N GLU A 7 12.14 8.04 15.83
CA GLU A 7 12.45 6.62 15.87
C GLU A 7 12.32 5.93 14.51
N ILE A 8 11.38 6.37 13.66
CA ILE A 8 11.31 5.91 12.27
C ILE A 8 12.59 6.32 11.53
N TYR A 9 13.05 7.57 11.68
CA TYR A 9 14.30 8.01 11.06
C TYR A 9 15.52 7.23 11.55
N GLU A 10 15.63 6.99 12.86
CA GLU A 10 16.73 6.20 13.43
C GLU A 10 16.71 4.76 12.90
N TRP A 11 15.53 4.15 12.78
CA TRP A 11 15.41 2.83 12.18
C TRP A 11 15.79 2.84 10.69
N GLU A 12 15.30 3.79 9.90
CA GLU A 12 15.58 3.86 8.45
C GLU A 12 17.05 4.16 8.14
N SER A 13 17.72 4.94 8.98
CA SER A 13 19.10 5.38 8.78
C SER A 13 20.15 4.49 9.44
N LEU A 14 19.87 3.98 10.64
CA LEU A 14 20.83 3.23 11.45
C LEU A 14 20.48 1.74 11.57
N ALA A 15 19.31 1.33 11.06
CA ALA A 15 18.76 -0.02 11.26
C ALA A 15 18.69 -0.43 12.74
N VAL A 16 18.50 0.55 13.64
CA VAL A 16 18.38 0.33 15.08
C VAL A 16 16.94 -0.06 15.40
N GLY A 17 16.76 -1.21 16.04
CA GLY A 17 15.44 -1.74 16.41
C GLY A 17 14.71 -2.42 15.26
N THR A 18 13.40 -2.66 15.46
CA THR A 18 12.53 -3.27 14.45
C THR A 18 11.24 -2.46 14.30
N PRO A 19 10.61 -2.47 13.12
CA PRO A 19 9.31 -1.82 12.92
C PRO A 19 8.22 -2.38 13.85
N SER A 20 8.27 -3.67 14.19
CA SER A 20 7.35 -4.28 15.17
C SER A 20 7.51 -3.68 16.56
N ALA A 21 8.74 -3.44 17.03
CA ALA A 21 8.97 -2.81 18.32
C ALA A 21 8.57 -1.33 18.35
N LEU A 22 8.62 -0.63 17.20
CA LEU A 22 8.04 0.70 17.06
C LEU A 22 6.52 0.65 17.17
N TYR A 23 5.89 -0.29 16.47
CA TYR A 23 4.45 -0.49 16.50
C TYR A 23 3.92 -0.76 17.91
N GLU A 24 4.53 -1.70 18.64
CA GLU A 24 4.11 -2.06 20.00
C GLU A 24 4.14 -0.87 20.97
N ARG A 25 5.09 0.06 20.77
CA ARG A 25 5.24 1.24 21.63
C ARG A 25 4.28 2.37 21.30
N HIS A 26 3.95 2.55 20.03
CA HIS A 26 3.24 3.75 19.56
C HIS A 26 1.80 3.49 19.10
N SER A 27 1.41 2.25 18.78
CA SER A 27 0.10 1.92 18.18
C SER A 27 -1.13 2.27 19.03
N THR A 28 -0.96 2.47 20.34
CA THR A 28 -2.04 2.88 21.25
C THR A 28 -2.19 4.39 21.39
N ASP A 29 -1.26 5.18 20.83
CA ASP A 29 -1.37 6.64 20.78
C ASP A 29 -2.48 7.03 19.77
N PRO A 30 -3.50 7.82 20.17
CA PRO A 30 -4.52 8.32 19.25
C PRO A 30 -3.96 9.10 18.05
N ASN A 31 -2.76 9.68 18.16
CA ASN A 31 -2.09 10.40 17.08
C ASN A 31 -1.21 9.50 16.21
N PHE A 32 -1.13 8.20 16.48
CA PHE A 32 -0.29 7.27 15.75
C PHE A 32 -0.57 7.32 14.25
N VAL A 33 -1.81 7.04 13.84
CA VAL A 33 -2.20 7.05 12.41
C VAL A 33 -2.06 8.46 11.80
N PRO A 34 -2.58 9.55 12.41
CA PRO A 34 -2.34 10.90 11.90
C PRO A 34 -0.86 11.24 11.65
N GLN A 35 0.04 10.84 12.56
CA GLN A 35 1.48 11.05 12.38
C GLN A 35 2.03 10.20 11.23
N LEU A 36 1.63 8.94 11.10
CA LEU A 36 2.05 8.11 9.96
C LEU A 36 1.62 8.72 8.63
N VAL A 37 0.40 9.25 8.54
CA VAL A 37 -0.12 9.90 7.33
C VAL A 37 0.72 11.13 6.96
N ALA A 38 1.06 11.96 7.95
CA ALA A 38 1.94 13.11 7.73
C ALA A 38 3.35 12.68 7.25
N LEU A 39 3.88 11.57 7.76
CA LEU A 39 5.20 11.05 7.39
C LEU A 39 5.24 10.37 6.01
N LEU A 40 4.10 10.12 5.35
CA LEU A 40 4.08 9.58 3.98
C LEU A 40 4.71 10.54 2.96
N THR A 41 4.68 11.84 3.22
CA THR A 41 5.31 12.84 2.34
C THR A 41 6.79 13.04 2.63
N GLU A 42 7.29 12.52 3.75
CA GLU A 42 8.69 12.63 4.17
C GLU A 42 9.50 11.46 3.64
N VAL A 43 10.21 11.64 2.53
CA VAL A 43 11.00 10.60 1.84
C VAL A 43 11.83 9.73 2.81
N PRO A 44 12.57 10.29 3.79
CA PRO A 44 13.40 9.49 4.70
C PRO A 44 12.62 8.65 5.72
N ALA A 45 11.30 8.85 5.83
CA ALA A 45 10.40 8.10 6.73
C ALA A 45 9.39 7.22 5.97
N GLN A 46 9.35 7.27 4.63
CA GLN A 46 8.31 6.62 3.83
C GLN A 46 8.26 5.10 4.00
N ARG A 47 9.40 4.41 4.13
CA ARG A 47 9.41 2.94 4.23
C ARG A 47 8.86 2.49 5.57
N GLY A 48 9.23 3.19 6.64
CA GLY A 48 8.81 2.90 8.01
C GLY A 48 7.36 3.28 8.25
N SER A 49 6.98 4.48 7.82
CA SER A 49 5.61 4.96 7.97
C SER A 49 4.60 4.07 7.25
N THR A 50 4.87 3.72 5.98
CA THR A 50 3.99 2.81 5.22
C THR A 50 3.99 1.38 5.74
N TRP A 51 5.12 0.87 6.25
CA TRP A 51 5.18 -0.45 6.87
C TRP A 51 4.30 -0.49 8.13
N LEU A 52 4.43 0.52 8.99
CA LEU A 52 3.66 0.66 10.22
C LEU A 52 2.17 0.82 9.93
N LEU A 53 1.82 1.62 8.92
CA LEU A 53 0.45 1.80 8.47
C LEU A 53 -0.17 0.47 7.99
N LYS A 54 0.55 -0.25 7.13
CA LYS A 54 0.12 -1.58 6.68
C LYS A 54 -0.09 -2.52 7.86
N HIS A 55 0.87 -2.58 8.78
CA HIS A 55 0.79 -3.47 9.94
C HIS A 55 -0.38 -3.09 10.87
N HIS A 56 -0.66 -1.80 11.01
CA HIS A 56 -1.82 -1.30 11.75
C HIS A 56 -3.12 -1.82 11.13
N LEU A 57 -3.29 -1.68 9.81
CA LEU A 57 -4.47 -2.16 9.08
C LEU A 57 -4.64 -3.68 9.18
N GLU A 58 -3.56 -4.44 9.16
CA GLU A 58 -3.61 -5.91 9.32
C GLU A 58 -4.03 -6.35 10.73
N THR A 59 -3.77 -5.52 11.75
CA THR A 59 -4.08 -5.85 13.15
C THR A 59 -5.35 -5.18 13.66
N SER A 60 -5.82 -4.12 13.01
CA SER A 60 -6.98 -3.32 13.38
C SER A 60 -7.63 -2.71 12.12
N PRO A 61 -8.33 -3.50 11.30
CA PRO A 61 -8.83 -3.05 9.99
C PRO A 61 -9.88 -1.93 10.08
N ASP A 62 -10.62 -1.84 11.18
CA ASP A 62 -11.70 -0.85 11.36
C ASP A 62 -11.26 0.43 12.11
N SER A 63 -9.95 0.66 12.32
CA SER A 63 -9.44 1.74 13.18
C SER A 63 -9.10 3.05 12.46
N ILE A 64 -9.15 3.10 11.12
CA ILE A 64 -8.78 4.31 10.36
C ILE A 64 -10.02 5.09 9.96
N ASP A 65 -10.05 6.37 10.33
CA ASP A 65 -11.07 7.34 9.92
C ASP A 65 -11.07 7.51 8.38
N PRO A 66 -12.25 7.55 7.72
CA PRO A 66 -12.37 7.83 6.29
C PRO A 66 -11.61 9.07 5.79
N GLU A 67 -11.49 10.13 6.59
CA GLU A 67 -10.70 11.32 6.24
C GLU A 67 -9.21 10.98 6.13
N LEU A 68 -8.68 10.23 7.10
CA LEU A 68 -7.29 9.76 7.07
C LEU A 68 -7.06 8.77 5.92
N ALA A 69 -8.04 7.91 5.62
CA ALA A 69 -8.00 7.03 4.45
C ALA A 69 -7.87 7.83 3.15
N GLY A 70 -8.66 8.91 3.00
CA GLY A 70 -8.55 9.84 1.90
C GLY A 70 -7.15 10.47 1.78
N GLN A 71 -6.58 10.92 2.90
CA GLN A 71 -5.24 11.52 2.94
C GLN A 71 -4.12 10.53 2.59
N ILE A 72 -4.25 9.26 2.99
CA ILE A 72 -3.31 8.19 2.60
C ILE A 72 -3.27 8.08 1.08
N TYR A 73 -4.43 8.01 0.43
CA TYR A 73 -4.50 7.86 -1.01
C TYR A 73 -4.17 9.14 -1.78
N SER A 74 -4.47 10.33 -1.26
CA SER A 74 -4.08 11.58 -1.91
C SER A 74 -2.55 11.73 -2.00
N ASN A 75 -1.82 11.09 -1.08
CA ASN A 75 -0.35 11.08 -1.04
C ASN A 75 0.28 9.90 -1.78
N CYS A 76 -0.49 9.01 -2.43
CA CYS A 76 0.08 7.81 -3.06
C CYS A 76 1.17 8.10 -4.10
N SER A 77 1.04 9.21 -4.83
CA SER A 77 2.00 9.64 -5.85
C SER A 77 3.29 10.26 -5.28
N THR A 78 3.34 10.59 -3.99
CA THR A 78 4.55 11.16 -3.36
C THR A 78 5.54 10.07 -2.94
N LEU A 79 5.15 8.80 -2.97
CA LEU A 79 6.00 7.69 -2.55
C LEU A 79 7.14 7.47 -3.55
N GLU A 80 8.38 7.58 -3.11
CA GLU A 80 9.57 7.39 -3.94
C GLU A 80 10.13 5.96 -3.80
N HIS A 81 10.13 5.43 -2.57
CA HIS A 81 10.69 4.13 -2.28
C HIS A 81 9.78 2.98 -2.73
N TRP A 82 10.37 1.97 -3.38
CA TRP A 82 9.58 0.86 -3.92
C TRP A 82 8.95 0.01 -2.81
N GLU A 83 9.59 -0.09 -1.64
CA GLU A 83 9.05 -0.71 -0.45
C GLU A 83 7.79 0.03 0.02
N ALA A 84 7.83 1.37 0.02
CA ALA A 84 6.69 2.19 0.42
C ALA A 84 5.51 2.02 -0.55
N LYS A 85 5.79 2.03 -1.86
CA LYS A 85 4.78 1.71 -2.89
C LYS A 85 4.19 0.33 -2.68
N LEU A 86 5.03 -0.68 -2.43
CA LEU A 86 4.59 -2.05 -2.16
C LEU A 86 3.64 -2.13 -0.95
N HIS A 87 3.99 -1.48 0.17
CA HIS A 87 3.15 -1.47 1.35
C HIS A 87 1.80 -0.82 1.07
N LEU A 88 1.76 0.31 0.37
CA LEU A 88 0.50 0.97 0.03
C LEU A 88 -0.38 0.11 -0.89
N LEU A 89 0.22 -0.60 -1.87
CA LEU A 89 -0.53 -1.55 -2.71
C LEU A 89 -1.17 -2.68 -1.88
N GLN A 90 -0.52 -3.11 -0.80
CA GLN A 90 -1.04 -4.11 0.12
C GLN A 90 -2.18 -3.57 0.98
N CYS A 91 -2.14 -2.28 1.34
CA CYS A 91 -3.19 -1.62 2.11
C CYS A 91 -4.51 -1.50 1.34
N ILE A 92 -4.51 -1.49 0.01
CA ILE A 92 -5.74 -1.31 -0.79
C ILE A 92 -6.79 -2.42 -0.55
N ALA A 93 -6.34 -3.63 -0.20
CA ALA A 93 -7.24 -4.73 0.18
C ALA A 93 -7.83 -4.58 1.59
N LEU A 94 -7.25 -3.70 2.42
CA LEU A 94 -7.55 -3.57 3.85
C LEU A 94 -8.23 -2.23 4.18
N LEU A 95 -8.19 -1.27 3.26
CA LEU A 95 -8.64 0.09 3.45
C LEU A 95 -9.57 0.48 2.28
N PRO A 96 -10.80 0.94 2.55
CA PRO A 96 -11.69 1.43 1.51
C PRO A 96 -11.08 2.63 0.78
N VAL A 97 -11.15 2.61 -0.56
CA VAL A 97 -10.74 3.71 -1.41
C VAL A 97 -11.93 4.67 -1.58
N PRO A 98 -11.83 5.93 -1.12
CA PRO A 98 -12.90 6.91 -1.36
C PRO A 98 -13.06 7.17 -2.85
N ALA A 99 -14.29 7.37 -3.32
CA ALA A 99 -14.58 7.61 -4.74
C ALA A 99 -13.77 8.79 -5.32
N GLU A 100 -13.55 9.84 -4.52
CA GLU A 100 -12.75 11.02 -4.90
C GLU A 100 -11.28 10.69 -5.17
N GLN A 101 -10.76 9.60 -4.56
CA GLN A 101 -9.37 9.17 -4.70
C GLN A 101 -9.20 8.01 -5.69
N ALA A 102 -10.29 7.39 -6.16
CA ALA A 102 -10.24 6.19 -7.00
C ALA A 102 -9.39 6.38 -8.27
N GLN A 103 -9.49 7.55 -8.91
CA GLN A 103 -8.69 7.88 -10.09
C GLN A 103 -7.20 8.08 -9.79
N ALA A 104 -6.87 8.71 -8.65
CA ALA A 104 -5.49 8.87 -8.21
C ALA A 104 -4.86 7.51 -7.91
N VAL A 105 -5.59 6.65 -7.19
CA VAL A 105 -5.19 5.28 -6.87
C VAL A 105 -5.02 4.44 -8.13
N ALA A 106 -5.96 4.50 -9.09
CA ALA A 106 -5.83 3.81 -10.37
C ALA A 106 -4.55 4.23 -11.11
N SER A 107 -4.26 5.53 -11.14
CA SER A 107 -3.06 6.07 -11.80
C SER A 107 -1.77 5.57 -11.13
N PHE A 108 -1.73 5.58 -9.80
CA PHE A 108 -0.63 5.02 -9.02
C PHE A 108 -0.44 3.51 -9.28
N ILE A 109 -1.52 2.74 -9.32
CA ILE A 109 -1.45 1.30 -9.61
C ILE A 109 -0.91 1.04 -11.03
N ARG A 110 -1.38 1.78 -12.04
CA ARG A 110 -0.89 1.67 -13.43
C ARG A 110 0.63 1.91 -13.53
N GLU A 111 1.14 2.90 -12.80
CA GLU A 111 2.59 3.12 -12.69
C GLU A 111 3.29 1.90 -12.07
N CYS A 112 2.72 1.37 -10.98
CA CYS A 112 3.28 0.21 -10.27
C CYS A 112 3.27 -1.08 -11.09
N VAL A 113 2.27 -1.29 -11.95
CA VAL A 113 2.22 -2.41 -12.92
C VAL A 113 3.41 -2.35 -13.88
N SER A 114 3.88 -1.15 -14.23
CA SER A 114 5.05 -0.94 -15.09
C SER A 114 6.39 -1.07 -14.35
N SER A 115 6.37 -1.34 -13.04
CA SER A 115 7.58 -1.40 -12.22
C SER A 115 8.53 -2.53 -12.63
N LYS A 116 9.83 -2.23 -12.61
CA LYS A 116 10.90 -3.25 -12.74
C LYS A 116 11.01 -4.14 -11.49
N LYS A 117 10.44 -3.70 -10.35
CA LYS A 117 10.43 -4.48 -9.10
C LYS A 117 9.28 -5.49 -9.16
N LYS A 118 9.64 -6.77 -9.29
CA LYS A 118 8.68 -7.88 -9.46
C LYS A 118 7.61 -7.94 -8.35
N PHE A 119 7.99 -7.65 -7.11
CA PHE A 119 7.03 -7.64 -5.99
C PHE A 119 6.02 -6.49 -6.09
N VAL A 120 6.48 -5.28 -6.44
CA VAL A 120 5.59 -4.13 -6.68
C VAL A 120 4.63 -4.45 -7.82
N LYS A 121 5.14 -4.93 -8.96
CA LYS A 121 4.30 -5.32 -10.09
C LYS A 121 3.26 -6.38 -9.71
N ALA A 122 3.67 -7.45 -9.00
CA ALA A 122 2.76 -8.51 -8.57
C ALA A 122 1.61 -7.98 -7.71
N TRP A 123 1.92 -7.13 -6.74
CA TRP A 123 0.92 -6.53 -5.87
C TRP A 123 0.10 -5.44 -6.56
N ALA A 124 0.62 -4.80 -7.60
CA ALA A 124 -0.14 -3.85 -8.39
C ALA A 124 -1.33 -4.51 -9.10
N TYR A 125 -1.16 -5.73 -9.61
CA TYR A 125 -2.28 -6.50 -10.17
C TYR A 125 -3.34 -6.83 -9.11
N SER A 126 -2.93 -7.21 -7.89
CA SER A 126 -3.87 -7.42 -6.79
C SER A 126 -4.59 -6.13 -6.42
N ALA A 127 -3.86 -5.04 -6.24
CA ALA A 127 -4.44 -3.74 -5.93
C ALA A 127 -5.44 -3.28 -6.99
N PHE A 128 -5.17 -3.49 -8.28
CA PHE A 128 -6.13 -3.12 -9.32
C PHE A 128 -7.39 -3.99 -9.27
N SER A 129 -7.22 -5.28 -8.97
CA SER A 129 -8.33 -6.19 -8.73
C SER A 129 -9.22 -5.71 -7.59
N GLU A 130 -8.62 -5.30 -6.47
CA GLU A 130 -9.34 -4.78 -5.30
C GLU A 130 -10.02 -3.45 -5.61
N LEU A 131 -9.34 -2.53 -6.31
CA LEU A 131 -9.94 -1.26 -6.73
C LEU A 131 -11.19 -1.50 -7.59
N ALA A 132 -11.12 -2.43 -8.54
CA ALA A 132 -12.25 -2.81 -9.39
C ALA A 132 -13.41 -3.49 -8.63
N ALA A 133 -13.12 -4.15 -7.50
CA ALA A 133 -14.16 -4.69 -6.62
C ALA A 133 -14.89 -3.56 -5.84
N GLN A 134 -14.18 -2.49 -5.52
CA GLN A 134 -14.73 -1.31 -4.82
C GLN A 134 -15.41 -0.31 -5.78
N HIS A 135 -14.92 -0.21 -7.02
CA HIS A 135 -15.37 0.77 -8.02
C HIS A 135 -15.57 0.09 -9.38
N LEU A 136 -16.84 -0.12 -9.75
CA LEU A 136 -17.23 -0.90 -10.92
C LEU A 136 -16.66 -0.35 -12.24
N GLU A 137 -16.38 0.96 -12.32
CA GLU A 137 -15.83 1.61 -13.51
C GLU A 137 -14.44 1.09 -13.93
N TYR A 138 -13.70 0.46 -13.00
CA TYR A 138 -12.38 -0.11 -13.29
C TYR A 138 -12.42 -1.61 -13.59
N GLN A 139 -13.58 -2.27 -13.58
CA GLN A 139 -13.67 -3.72 -13.77
C GLN A 139 -13.14 -4.20 -15.12
N ASP A 140 -13.59 -3.57 -16.20
CA ASP A 140 -13.18 -3.97 -17.56
C ASP A 140 -11.67 -3.82 -17.75
N GLU A 141 -11.10 -2.72 -17.25
CA GLU A 141 -9.66 -2.47 -17.32
C GLU A 141 -8.86 -3.47 -16.47
N ALA A 142 -9.28 -3.73 -15.23
CA ALA A 142 -8.62 -4.68 -14.35
C ALA A 142 -8.64 -6.10 -14.94
N ASN A 143 -9.77 -6.52 -15.53
CA ASN A 143 -9.90 -7.81 -16.19
C ASN A 143 -9.00 -7.92 -17.42
N ALA A 144 -9.05 -6.93 -18.33
CA ALA A 144 -8.20 -6.91 -19.51
C ALA A 144 -6.70 -6.93 -19.14
N LEU A 145 -6.33 -6.20 -18.08
CA LEU A 145 -4.96 -6.18 -17.60
C LEU A 145 -4.52 -7.53 -17.01
N LEU A 146 -5.37 -8.16 -16.19
CA LEU A 146 -5.07 -9.48 -15.60
C LEU A 146 -4.97 -10.57 -16.66
N ASP A 147 -5.84 -10.56 -17.67
CA ASP A 147 -5.80 -11.50 -18.79
C ASP A 147 -4.52 -11.32 -19.61
N PHE A 148 -4.19 -10.07 -19.98
CA PHE A 148 -2.93 -9.77 -20.67
C PHE A 148 -1.71 -10.23 -19.85
N ALA A 149 -1.70 -9.94 -18.54
CA ALA A 149 -0.61 -10.31 -17.67
C ALA A 149 -0.48 -11.82 -17.46
N PHE A 150 -1.60 -12.55 -17.43
CA PHE A 150 -1.62 -14.00 -17.32
C PHE A 150 -0.91 -14.67 -18.52
N ASP A 151 -1.12 -14.13 -19.73
CA ASP A 151 -0.55 -14.67 -20.97
C ASP A 151 0.90 -14.23 -21.20
N ASN A 152 1.28 -13.02 -20.76
CA ASN A 152 2.56 -12.39 -21.15
C ASN A 152 3.61 -12.32 -20.04
N GLU A 153 3.23 -12.41 -18.77
CA GLU A 153 4.20 -12.26 -17.67
C GLU A 153 5.06 -13.51 -17.50
N THR A 154 6.36 -13.32 -17.31
CA THR A 154 7.34 -14.42 -17.24
C THR A 154 7.88 -14.63 -15.82
N ALA A 155 7.79 -13.62 -14.95
CA ALA A 155 8.27 -13.72 -13.58
C ALA A 155 7.39 -14.65 -12.74
N ALA A 156 7.97 -15.73 -12.20
CA ALA A 156 7.25 -16.76 -11.45
C ALA A 156 6.42 -16.20 -10.27
N SER A 157 6.95 -15.25 -9.51
CA SER A 157 6.24 -14.62 -8.38
C SER A 157 5.02 -13.81 -8.82
N VAL A 158 5.12 -13.14 -9.98
CA VAL A 158 4.03 -12.35 -10.55
C VAL A 158 2.95 -13.27 -11.10
N ARG A 159 3.34 -14.32 -11.85
CA ARG A 159 2.40 -15.35 -12.36
C ARG A 159 1.68 -16.11 -11.24
N ALA A 160 2.37 -16.42 -10.15
CA ALA A 160 1.76 -17.05 -8.98
C ALA A 160 0.69 -16.13 -8.38
N ARG A 161 0.98 -14.83 -8.25
CA ARG A 161 0.01 -13.86 -7.76
C ARG A 161 -1.20 -13.70 -8.67
N ILE A 162 -1.00 -13.57 -9.99
CA ILE A 162 -2.09 -13.43 -10.97
C ILE A 162 -3.03 -14.64 -10.90
N ARG A 163 -2.48 -15.86 -10.79
CA ARG A 163 -3.29 -17.08 -10.60
C ARG A 163 -4.14 -17.00 -9.34
N ASN A 164 -3.54 -16.66 -8.19
CA ASN A 164 -4.28 -16.53 -6.94
C ASN A 164 -5.43 -15.51 -7.03
N ILE A 165 -5.23 -14.38 -7.73
CA ILE A 165 -6.29 -13.39 -7.95
C ILE A 165 -7.46 -14.01 -8.73
N ARG A 166 -7.17 -14.72 -9.82
CA ARG A 166 -8.19 -15.36 -10.65
C ARG A 166 -8.93 -16.46 -9.90
N ASP A 167 -8.21 -17.28 -9.14
CA ASP A 167 -8.79 -18.37 -8.35
C ASP A 167 -9.69 -17.84 -7.23
N SER A 168 -9.38 -16.68 -6.65
CA SER A 168 -10.19 -16.05 -5.59
C SER A 168 -11.47 -15.38 -6.10
N ARG A 169 -11.62 -15.23 -7.42
CA ARG A 169 -12.78 -14.61 -8.10
C ARG A 169 -13.77 -15.62 -8.67
N CYS A 170 -13.44 -16.92 -8.65
CA CYS A 170 -14.29 -18.03 -9.07
C CYS A 170 -15.03 -18.65 -7.88
#